data_AF-A0AA47NUE3-F1
#
_entry.id   AF-A0AA47NUE3-F1
#
_cell.length_a   1.000
_cell.length_b   1.000
_cell.length_c   1.000
_cell.angle_alpha   90.00
_cell.angle_beta   90.00
_cell.angle_gamma   90.00
#
_symmetry.space_group_name_H-M   'P 1'
#
loop_
_entity.id
_entity.type
_entity.pdbx_description
1 polymer ?
#
loop_
_entity_poly.entity_id
_entity_poly.type
_entity_poly.pdbx_seq_one_letter_code
_entity_poly.pdbx_strand_id
1 'polypeptide(L)'
;MWPLKMSEIPSSTASKMDGKANSLIRKWLGLPRCLSETGLFGRNILQLPLQSISLGYMQEKTRPTDQSVWNANAKVPTGRKWNAQTEVDQAVGRLQHREIVGRVQAGRGGLGWGEAPRFWSKANRKERKEMVVAGVTRMEEDHYKIKAVSQGRQGSWTTWEGVVNRNISWSDLWKIPQARLSFLIRSIYDTLPCPRNLHQWFGNEECCSHCNAPNASLQHISSGCKIVLSQGRYRWRHDQVLRKLAEVLEVCRKGNKEPPSAEDHTSFVSEGGVRRNTRPTETARLFSPDQEWNMRVDLTVLNLNY
;
A
#
# COMPACT_ATOMS: atom_id res chain seq x y z
N MET A 1 8.83 -25.54 -5.37
CA MET A 1 9.81 -25.73 -4.27
C MET A 1 10.95 -24.73 -4.49
N TRP A 2 11.33 -23.92 -3.50
CA TRP A 2 12.30 -22.84 -3.72
C TRP A 2 13.74 -23.39 -3.69
N PRO A 3 14.61 -23.09 -4.67
CA PRO A 3 15.95 -23.70 -4.78
C PRO A 3 16.85 -23.47 -3.56
N LEU A 4 16.69 -22.31 -2.89
CA LEU A 4 17.50 -21.94 -1.70
C LEU A 4 17.20 -22.80 -0.46
N LYS A 5 16.16 -23.63 -0.53
CA LYS A 5 15.73 -24.51 0.57
C LYS A 5 16.70 -25.65 0.80
N MET A 6 17.22 -26.26 -0.26
CA MET A 6 18.02 -27.50 -0.18
C MET A 6 19.53 -27.25 -0.09
N SER A 7 20.01 -26.13 -0.60
CA SER A 7 21.44 -25.88 -0.71
C SER A 7 22.02 -25.21 0.55
N GLU A 8 23.25 -25.56 0.88
CA GLU A 8 24.10 -24.91 1.88
C GLU A 8 24.60 -23.55 1.37
N ILE A 9 23.67 -22.62 1.21
CA ILE A 9 23.96 -21.29 0.71
C ILE A 9 24.16 -20.35 1.90
N PRO A 10 25.29 -19.66 2.02
CA PRO A 10 25.48 -18.67 3.07
C PRO A 10 24.59 -17.45 2.81
N SER A 11 24.12 -16.81 3.89
CA SER A 11 23.31 -15.58 3.85
C SER A 11 23.89 -14.49 2.94
N SER A 12 25.24 -14.37 2.90
CA SER A 12 25.93 -13.41 2.03
C SER A 12 25.64 -13.58 0.54
N THR A 13 25.33 -14.79 0.08
CA THR A 13 24.95 -15.05 -1.32
C THR A 13 23.55 -14.53 -1.59
N ALA A 14 22.60 -14.73 -0.67
CA ALA A 14 21.25 -14.16 -0.77
C ALA A 14 21.31 -12.62 -0.81
N SER A 15 22.14 -11.99 0.03
CA SER A 15 22.33 -10.54 -0.01
C SER A 15 22.94 -10.04 -1.33
N LYS A 16 23.85 -10.80 -1.96
CA LYS A 16 24.38 -10.49 -3.30
C LYS A 16 23.30 -10.60 -4.37
N MET A 17 22.41 -11.59 -4.27
CA MET A 17 21.26 -11.74 -5.17
C MET A 17 20.31 -10.56 -5.02
N ASP A 18 20.03 -10.11 -3.79
CA ASP A 18 19.26 -8.89 -3.54
C ASP A 18 19.90 -7.67 -4.18
N GLY A 19 21.21 -7.48 -4.03
CA GLY A 19 21.91 -6.36 -4.68
C GLY A 19 21.65 -6.31 -6.21
N LYS A 20 21.71 -7.47 -6.87
CA LYS A 20 21.42 -7.59 -8.31
C LYS A 20 19.93 -7.36 -8.62
N ALA A 21 19.03 -8.01 -7.89
CA ALA A 21 17.59 -7.85 -8.05
C ALA A 21 17.17 -6.39 -7.86
N ASN A 22 17.67 -5.73 -6.82
CA ASN A 22 17.40 -4.33 -6.49
C ASN A 22 17.86 -3.39 -7.62
N SER A 23 19.01 -3.69 -8.25
CA SER A 23 19.47 -2.92 -9.41
C SER A 23 18.53 -3.06 -10.61
N LEU A 24 18.07 -4.29 -10.89
CA LEU A 24 17.15 -4.56 -12.00
C LEU A 24 15.77 -3.96 -11.75
N ILE A 25 15.23 -4.12 -10.55
CA ILE A 25 13.93 -3.55 -10.14
C ILE A 25 13.96 -2.02 -10.25
N ARG A 26 15.01 -1.36 -9.75
CA ARG A 26 15.13 0.10 -9.87
C ARG A 26 15.20 0.54 -11.33
N LYS A 27 15.97 -0.16 -12.16
CA LYS A 27 16.05 0.13 -13.60
C LYS A 27 14.67 -0.05 -14.28
N TRP A 28 14.00 -1.16 -13.98
CA TRP A 28 12.67 -1.47 -14.51
C TRP A 28 11.59 -0.50 -14.03
N LEU A 29 11.70 0.07 -12.83
CA LEU A 29 10.75 1.07 -12.33
C LEU A 29 11.16 2.52 -12.64
N GLY A 30 12.30 2.75 -13.31
CA GLY A 30 12.82 4.09 -13.56
C GLY A 30 13.16 4.85 -12.27
N LEU A 31 13.61 4.13 -11.23
CA LEU A 31 13.92 4.68 -9.91
C LEU A 31 15.41 5.04 -9.81
N PRO A 32 15.76 6.11 -9.07
CA PRO A 32 17.14 6.50 -8.90
C PRO A 32 17.92 5.51 -8.02
N ARG A 33 19.24 5.40 -8.25
CA ARG A 33 20.13 4.52 -7.48
C ARG A 33 20.19 4.88 -6.00
N CYS A 34 19.95 6.14 -5.65
CA CYS A 34 19.93 6.62 -4.27
C CYS A 34 18.68 6.17 -3.49
N LEU A 35 17.64 5.63 -4.15
CA LEU A 35 16.45 5.17 -3.46
C LEU A 35 16.76 3.98 -2.55
N SER A 36 16.45 4.14 -1.27
CA SER A 36 16.65 3.13 -0.25
C SER A 36 15.80 1.88 -0.50
N GLU A 37 16.33 0.70 -0.13
CA GLU A 37 15.60 -0.56 -0.23
C GLU A 37 14.38 -0.62 0.69
N THR A 38 14.38 0.18 1.76
CA THR A 38 13.23 0.35 2.66
C THR A 38 11.99 0.75 1.87
N GLY A 39 12.14 1.59 0.85
CA GLY A 39 11.05 2.03 0.01
C GLY A 39 10.55 1.01 -1.02
N LEU A 40 11.32 -0.06 -1.25
CA LEU A 40 10.95 -1.14 -2.17
C LEU A 40 10.33 -2.33 -1.45
N PHE A 41 10.88 -2.73 -0.30
CA PHE A 41 10.53 -3.97 0.39
C PHE A 41 9.85 -3.76 1.75
N GLY A 42 9.94 -2.57 2.33
CA GLY A 42 9.35 -2.30 3.64
C GLY A 42 7.84 -2.10 3.59
N ARG A 43 7.13 -2.58 4.61
CA ARG A 43 5.71 -2.31 4.85
C ARG A 43 5.51 -0.90 5.41
N ASN A 44 5.64 0.08 4.52
CA ASN A 44 5.55 1.52 4.82
C ASN A 44 4.20 2.11 4.39
N ILE A 45 4.15 3.44 4.25
CA ILE A 45 2.99 4.18 3.71
C ILE A 45 2.67 3.78 2.27
N LEU A 46 3.68 3.51 1.45
CA LEU A 46 3.52 2.87 0.15
C LEU A 46 4.06 1.45 0.24
N GLN A 47 3.17 0.47 0.12
CA GLN A 47 3.54 -0.93 0.09
C GLN A 47 3.53 -1.43 -1.35
N LEU A 48 4.68 -1.91 -1.80
CA LEU A 48 4.81 -2.60 -3.08
C LEU A 48 4.64 -4.10 -2.84
N PRO A 49 4.20 -4.86 -3.85
CA PRO A 49 4.03 -6.31 -3.73
C PRO A 49 5.38 -7.03 -3.88
N LEU A 50 6.46 -6.44 -3.37
CA LEU A 50 7.82 -6.92 -3.51
C LEU A 50 8.32 -7.42 -2.16
N GLN A 51 9.12 -8.48 -2.20
CA GLN A 51 9.78 -9.05 -1.03
C GLN A 51 11.26 -9.25 -1.35
N SER A 52 12.14 -8.94 -0.39
CA SER A 52 13.56 -9.21 -0.57
C SER A 52 13.85 -10.71 -0.57
N ILE A 53 14.81 -11.13 -1.38
CA ILE A 53 15.28 -12.51 -1.46
C ILE A 53 15.90 -12.92 -0.12
N SER A 54 16.60 -12.01 0.56
CA SER A 54 17.14 -12.26 1.91
C SER A 54 16.03 -12.55 2.91
N LEU A 55 14.92 -11.81 2.87
CA LEU A 55 13.78 -12.11 3.74
C LEU A 55 13.18 -13.49 3.44
N GLY A 56 12.96 -13.82 2.17
CA GLY A 56 12.53 -15.18 1.80
C GLY A 56 13.52 -16.25 2.29
N TYR A 57 14.82 -16.00 2.16
CA TYR A 57 15.88 -16.90 2.62
C TYR A 57 15.80 -17.12 4.14
N MET A 58 15.64 -16.04 4.90
CA MET A 58 15.47 -16.10 6.35
C MET A 58 14.21 -16.87 6.73
N GLN A 59 13.07 -16.57 6.12
CA GLN A 59 11.81 -17.29 6.37
C GLN A 59 11.96 -18.79 6.15
N GLU A 60 12.62 -19.21 5.07
CA GLU A 60 12.81 -20.63 4.79
C GLU A 60 13.84 -21.30 5.70
N LYS A 61 14.96 -20.64 6.04
CA LYS A 61 16.00 -21.21 6.92
C LYS A 61 15.59 -21.25 8.39
N THR A 62 14.74 -20.33 8.83
CA THR A 62 14.15 -20.30 10.19
C THR A 62 12.92 -21.18 10.32
N ARG A 63 12.37 -21.69 9.21
CA ARG A 63 11.21 -22.58 9.25
C ARG A 63 11.63 -23.86 9.97
N PRO A 64 11.07 -24.17 11.15
CA PRO A 64 11.57 -25.28 11.93
C PRO A 64 11.39 -26.59 11.17
N THR A 65 12.53 -27.21 10.86
CA THR A 65 12.62 -28.59 10.37
C THR A 65 12.16 -29.53 11.48
N ASP A 66 11.89 -30.80 11.17
CA ASP A 66 11.19 -31.68 12.12
C ASP A 66 11.83 -31.77 13.52
N GLN A 67 11.02 -32.10 14.54
CA GLN A 67 11.47 -32.20 15.94
C GLN A 67 12.70 -33.12 16.08
N SER A 68 12.81 -34.12 15.19
CA SER A 68 13.98 -34.98 15.05
C SER A 68 15.27 -34.23 14.68
N VAL A 69 15.21 -33.25 13.77
CA VAL A 69 16.35 -32.42 13.35
C VAL A 69 16.74 -31.43 14.46
N TRP A 70 15.74 -30.91 15.18
CA TRP A 70 15.96 -30.05 16.34
C TRP A 70 16.63 -30.80 17.49
N ASN A 71 16.14 -32.01 17.81
CA ASN A 71 16.73 -32.87 18.83
C ASN A 71 18.14 -33.34 18.45
N ALA A 72 18.43 -33.45 17.16
CA ALA A 72 19.78 -33.74 16.65
C ALA A 72 20.74 -32.54 16.70
N ASN A 73 20.26 -31.36 17.13
CA ASN A 73 21.03 -30.10 17.19
C ASN A 73 21.76 -29.78 15.86
N ALA A 74 21.18 -30.20 14.74
CA ALA A 74 21.78 -30.09 13.43
C ALA A 74 21.81 -28.60 13.02
N LYS A 75 23.00 -28.00 13.03
CA LYS A 75 23.18 -26.59 12.66
C LYS A 75 22.86 -26.40 11.19
N VAL A 76 21.90 -25.53 10.89
CA VAL A 76 21.62 -25.12 9.51
C VAL A 76 22.79 -24.25 9.01
N PRO A 77 23.56 -24.70 8.00
CA PRO A 77 24.72 -23.95 7.50
C PRO A 77 24.23 -22.69 6.78
N THR A 78 24.45 -21.54 7.42
CA THR A 78 23.96 -20.22 6.99
C THR A 78 25.08 -19.19 6.84
N GLY A 79 26.34 -19.62 7.05
CA GLY A 79 27.54 -18.80 7.02
C GLY A 79 27.87 -18.18 8.38
N ARG A 80 28.80 -17.21 8.40
CA ARG A 80 29.27 -16.55 9.63
C ARG A 80 28.46 -15.29 10.02
N LYS A 81 27.87 -14.61 9.04
CA LYS A 81 27.22 -13.29 9.24
C LYS A 81 25.84 -13.36 9.86
N TRP A 82 25.15 -14.48 9.68
CA TRP A 82 23.76 -14.64 10.10
C TRP A 82 23.54 -16.10 10.48
N ASN A 83 22.80 -16.33 11.57
CA ASN A 83 22.55 -17.65 12.12
C ASN A 83 21.05 -17.86 12.32
N ALA A 84 20.51 -18.89 11.67
CA ALA A 84 19.08 -19.20 11.75
C ALA A 84 18.60 -19.55 13.17
N GLN A 85 19.42 -20.26 13.95
CA GLN A 85 19.04 -20.65 15.31
C GLN A 85 18.88 -19.42 16.20
N THR A 86 19.84 -18.51 16.14
CA THR A 86 19.81 -17.27 16.93
C THR A 86 18.61 -16.41 16.57
N GLU A 87 18.25 -16.32 15.29
CA GLU A 87 17.03 -15.62 14.86
C GLU A 87 15.75 -16.29 15.35
N VAL A 88 15.68 -17.62 15.31
CA VAL A 88 14.53 -18.36 15.84
C VAL A 88 14.41 -18.10 17.35
N ASP A 89 15.51 -18.15 18.10
CA ASP A 89 15.52 -17.90 19.54
C ASP A 89 15.07 -16.46 19.85
N GLN A 90 15.53 -15.47 19.07
CA GLN A 90 15.08 -14.08 19.20
C GLN A 90 13.58 -13.92 18.86
N ALA A 91 13.10 -14.56 17.80
CA ALA A 91 11.70 -14.53 17.42
C ALA A 91 10.81 -15.17 18.49
N VAL A 92 11.21 -16.33 19.02
CA VAL A 92 10.52 -17.01 20.12
C VAL A 92 10.52 -16.15 21.38
N GLY A 93 11.65 -15.54 21.74
CA GLY A 93 11.74 -14.62 22.88
C GLY A 93 10.79 -13.42 22.74
N ARG A 94 10.68 -12.83 21.54
CA ARG A 94 9.70 -11.76 21.28
C ARG A 94 8.25 -12.24 21.39
N LEU A 95 7.95 -13.46 20.96
CA LEU A 95 6.61 -14.05 21.07
C LEU A 95 6.23 -14.32 22.53
N GLN A 96 7.17 -14.86 23.33
CA GLN A 96 6.99 -15.06 24.76
C GLN A 96 6.84 -13.73 25.50
N HIS A 97 7.66 -12.73 25.18
CA HIS A 97 7.52 -11.39 25.73
C HIS A 97 6.14 -10.79 25.41
N ARG A 98 5.66 -10.95 24.17
CA ARG A 98 4.31 -10.50 23.79
C ARG A 98 3.20 -11.22 24.57
N GLU A 99 3.41 -12.48 24.91
CA GLU A 99 2.48 -13.24 25.75
C GLU A 99 2.44 -12.71 27.19
N ILE A 100 3.60 -12.37 27.77
CA ILE A 100 3.71 -11.74 29.10
C ILE A 100 3.01 -10.37 29.12
N VAL A 101 3.27 -9.55 28.11
CA VAL A 101 2.61 -8.24 27.94
C VAL A 101 1.10 -8.41 27.74
N GLY A 102 0.67 -9.54 27.19
CA GLY A 102 -0.73 -9.85 26.98
C GLY A 102 -1.37 -8.95 25.93
N ARG A 103 -2.67 -8.70 26.10
CA ARG A 103 -3.44 -7.88 25.18
C ARG A 103 -3.29 -6.41 25.53
N VAL A 104 -2.69 -5.64 24.62
CA VAL A 104 -2.62 -4.18 24.73
C VAL A 104 -3.75 -3.51 23.96
N GLN A 105 -4.19 -2.35 24.44
CA GLN A 105 -5.12 -1.50 23.68
C GLN A 105 -4.42 -0.98 22.41
N ALA A 106 -5.03 -1.24 21.26
CA ALA A 106 -4.59 -0.68 19.98
C ALA A 106 -5.54 0.47 19.59
N GLY A 107 -5.03 1.70 19.63
CA GLY A 107 -5.81 2.90 19.26
C GLY A 107 -6.90 3.26 20.26
N ARG A 108 -8.00 3.85 19.76
CA ARG A 108 -9.10 4.40 20.59
C ARG A 108 -10.27 3.44 20.83
N GLY A 109 -10.18 2.19 20.35
CA GLY A 109 -11.28 1.21 20.45
C GLY A 109 -11.50 0.58 21.83
N GLY A 110 -10.65 0.88 22.82
CA GLY A 110 -10.73 0.32 24.17
C GLY A 110 -10.05 -1.06 24.32
N LEU A 111 -9.90 -1.50 25.57
CA LEU A 111 -9.35 -2.81 25.90
C LEU A 111 -10.34 -3.89 25.44
N GLY A 112 -9.86 -4.91 24.71
CA GLY A 112 -10.73 -5.99 24.25
C GLY A 112 -11.21 -5.87 22.79
N TRP A 113 -10.93 -4.75 22.11
CA TRP A 113 -11.27 -4.55 20.70
C TRP A 113 -10.24 -5.19 19.75
N GLY A 114 -10.70 -5.78 18.63
CA GLY A 114 -9.88 -6.45 17.61
C GLY A 114 -9.67 -7.96 17.81
N GLU A 115 -8.84 -8.57 16.95
CA GLU A 115 -8.51 -10.00 17.02
C GLU A 115 -7.73 -10.34 18.30
N ALA A 116 -8.13 -11.45 18.94
CA ALA A 116 -7.41 -11.96 20.10
C ALA A 116 -5.99 -12.41 19.70
N PRO A 117 -4.93 -12.00 20.42
CA PRO A 117 -3.58 -12.42 20.10
C PRO A 117 -3.43 -13.94 20.29
N ARG A 118 -2.76 -14.59 19.34
CA ARG A 118 -2.34 -15.99 19.49
C ARG A 118 -1.15 -16.05 20.44
N PHE A 119 -1.30 -16.82 21.51
CA PHE A 119 -0.24 -17.03 22.50
C PHE A 119 0.66 -18.19 22.12
N TRP A 120 1.96 -18.06 22.42
CA TRP A 120 2.96 -19.06 22.06
C TRP A 120 2.74 -20.37 22.82
N SER A 121 2.41 -20.29 24.11
CA SER A 121 2.15 -21.45 24.96
C SER A 121 1.00 -22.33 24.43
N LYS A 122 -0.07 -21.68 23.95
CA LYS A 122 -1.31 -22.33 23.47
C LYS A 122 -1.26 -22.75 22.00
N ALA A 123 -0.27 -22.29 21.24
CA ALA A 123 -0.16 -22.58 19.82
C ALA A 123 0.25 -24.04 19.56
N ASN A 124 -0.41 -24.68 18.59
CA ASN A 124 -0.05 -26.02 18.12
C ASN A 124 1.28 -26.00 17.32
N ARG A 125 1.79 -27.17 16.96
CA ARG A 125 3.08 -27.29 16.25
C ARG A 125 3.12 -26.49 14.94
N LYS A 126 2.05 -26.54 14.14
CA LYS A 126 1.95 -25.84 12.85
C LYS A 126 1.91 -24.32 13.07
N GLU A 127 1.08 -23.88 14.00
CA GLU A 127 0.92 -22.48 14.39
C GLU A 127 2.22 -21.89 14.92
N ARG A 128 2.97 -22.64 15.74
CA ARG A 128 4.30 -22.20 16.20
C ARG A 128 5.26 -21.95 15.02
N LYS A 129 5.24 -22.81 13.99
CA LYS A 129 6.06 -22.58 12.78
C LYS A 129 5.67 -21.28 12.08
N GLU A 130 4.37 -21.06 11.91
CA GLU A 130 3.83 -19.85 11.28
C GLU A 130 4.16 -18.59 12.10
N MET A 131 4.06 -18.66 13.43
CA MET A 131 4.38 -17.57 14.34
C MET A 131 5.87 -17.20 14.29
N VAL A 132 6.78 -18.18 14.24
CA VAL A 132 8.23 -17.92 14.11
C VAL A 132 8.53 -17.23 12.79
N VAL A 133 8.04 -17.75 11.66
CA VAL A 133 8.25 -17.15 10.34
C VAL A 133 7.66 -15.73 10.27
N ALA A 134 6.48 -15.52 10.85
CA ALA A 134 5.87 -14.19 10.96
C ALA A 134 6.68 -13.25 11.88
N GLY A 135 7.28 -13.79 12.96
CA GLY A 135 8.16 -13.06 13.86
C GLY A 135 9.43 -12.57 13.17
N VAL A 136 10.11 -13.44 12.43
CA VAL A 136 11.29 -13.11 11.61
C VAL A 136 10.94 -12.06 10.57
N THR A 137 9.78 -12.21 9.91
CA THR A 137 9.29 -11.19 8.98
C THR A 137 9.12 -9.85 9.67
N ARG A 138 8.46 -9.81 10.83
CA ARG A 138 8.28 -8.57 11.60
C ARG A 138 9.61 -7.94 12.02
N MET A 139 10.61 -8.75 12.39
CA MET A 139 11.94 -8.26 12.75
C MET A 139 12.63 -7.54 11.58
N GLU A 140 12.52 -8.09 10.37
CA GLU A 140 13.04 -7.45 9.15
C GLU A 140 12.26 -6.16 8.81
N GLU A 141 10.93 -6.17 8.98
CA GLU A 141 10.12 -4.96 8.80
C GLU A 141 10.49 -3.87 9.82
N ASP A 142 10.76 -4.24 11.07
CA ASP A 142 11.25 -3.32 12.11
C ASP A 142 12.61 -2.75 11.69
N HIS A 143 13.51 -3.56 11.13
CA HIS A 143 14.79 -3.11 10.60
C HIS A 143 14.62 -2.09 9.46
N TYR A 144 13.70 -2.31 8.52
CA TYR A 144 13.40 -1.32 7.48
C TYR A 144 12.85 -0.02 8.06
N LYS A 145 11.99 -0.08 9.08
CA LYS A 145 11.46 1.11 9.76
C LYS A 145 12.54 1.89 10.48
N ILE A 146 13.42 1.21 11.24
CA ILE A 146 14.55 1.85 11.93
C ILE A 146 15.45 2.55 10.91
N LYS A 147 15.75 1.87 9.80
CA LYS A 147 16.55 2.44 8.70
C LYS A 147 15.85 3.61 7.99
N ALA A 148 14.52 3.62 7.93
CA ALA A 148 13.77 4.75 7.38
C ALA A 148 13.83 5.95 8.34
N VAL A 149 13.65 5.75 9.64
CA VAL A 149 13.73 6.84 10.64
C VAL A 149 15.09 7.53 10.62
N SER A 150 16.18 6.78 10.37
CA SER A 150 17.52 7.39 10.25
C SER A 150 17.77 8.13 8.93
N GLN A 151 16.87 8.02 7.95
CA GLN A 151 16.96 8.71 6.65
C GLN A 151 16.13 9.98 6.66
N GLY A 152 16.71 11.13 7.04
CA GLY A 152 15.95 12.37 7.20
C GLY A 152 15.05 12.77 6.00
N ARG A 153 15.56 12.68 4.76
CA ARG A 153 14.76 12.98 3.54
C ARG A 153 13.85 11.82 3.12
N GLN A 154 14.43 10.69 2.73
CA GLN A 154 13.65 9.55 2.22
C GLN A 154 12.76 8.90 3.29
N GLY A 155 13.04 9.12 4.57
CA GLY A 155 12.26 8.68 5.71
C GLY A 155 11.31 9.72 6.28
N SER A 156 11.16 10.89 5.65
CA SER A 156 10.25 11.95 6.13
C SER A 156 8.80 11.46 6.29
N TRP A 157 8.41 10.44 5.52
CA TRP A 157 7.11 9.78 5.63
C TRP A 157 6.84 9.16 7.01
N THR A 158 7.87 8.86 7.81
CA THR A 158 7.72 8.29 9.16
C THR A 158 7.09 9.26 10.14
N THR A 159 7.10 10.57 9.86
CA THR A 159 6.50 11.61 10.71
C THR A 159 5.12 12.03 10.23
N TRP A 160 4.57 11.40 9.18
CA TRP A 160 3.27 11.78 8.65
C TRP A 160 2.14 11.20 9.51
N GLU A 161 1.17 12.05 9.85
CA GLU A 161 -0.01 11.67 10.64
C GLU A 161 -1.28 11.67 9.78
N GLY A 162 -2.22 10.76 10.07
CA GLY A 162 -3.51 10.71 9.38
C GLY A 162 -3.46 10.26 7.91
N VAL A 163 -2.31 9.77 7.42
CA VAL A 163 -2.16 9.31 6.05
C VAL A 163 -2.63 7.87 5.91
N VAL A 164 -3.50 7.63 4.92
CA VAL A 164 -3.95 6.28 4.57
C VAL A 164 -2.84 5.53 3.85
N ASN A 165 -2.49 4.35 4.36
CA ASN A 165 -1.52 3.47 3.70
C ASN A 165 -2.04 3.04 2.33
N ARG A 166 -1.18 3.16 1.32
CA ARG A 166 -1.47 2.72 -0.05
C ARG A 166 -0.78 1.40 -0.31
N ASN A 167 -1.58 0.35 -0.50
CA ASN A 167 -1.11 -0.96 -0.90
C ASN A 167 -1.25 -1.16 -2.41
N ILE A 168 -0.15 -1.47 -3.10
CA ILE A 168 -0.14 -1.80 -4.52
C ILE A 168 -0.11 -3.32 -4.65
N SER A 169 -1.16 -3.91 -5.21
CA SER A 169 -1.17 -5.34 -5.50
C SER A 169 -0.31 -5.66 -6.73
N TRP A 170 0.02 -6.94 -6.92
CA TRP A 170 0.66 -7.38 -8.17
C TRP A 170 -0.16 -6.98 -9.41
N SER A 171 -1.49 -7.05 -9.33
CA SER A 171 -2.36 -6.65 -10.44
C SER A 171 -2.26 -5.15 -10.74
N ASP A 172 -2.16 -4.31 -9.71
CA ASP A 172 -2.02 -2.86 -9.86
C ASP A 172 -0.64 -2.50 -10.43
N LEU A 173 0.41 -3.20 -9.98
CA LEU A 173 1.77 -3.01 -10.46
C LEU A 173 1.87 -3.16 -11.98
N TRP A 174 1.14 -4.12 -12.55
CA TRP A 174 1.09 -4.36 -14.00
C TRP A 174 0.14 -3.42 -14.76
N LYS A 175 -0.95 -2.97 -14.13
CA LYS A 175 -1.94 -2.07 -14.76
C LYS A 175 -1.51 -0.61 -14.76
N ILE A 176 -0.78 -0.18 -13.75
CA ILE A 176 -0.35 1.22 -13.61
C ILE A 176 0.80 1.47 -14.59
N PRO A 177 0.72 2.54 -15.42
CA PRO A 177 1.83 2.91 -16.29
C PRO A 177 3.12 3.13 -15.49
N GLN A 178 4.23 2.59 -15.99
CA GLN A 178 5.53 2.62 -15.30
C GLN A 178 5.94 4.04 -14.87
N ALA A 179 5.75 5.05 -15.73
CA ALA A 179 6.05 6.44 -15.40
C ALA A 179 5.25 6.97 -14.21
N ARG A 180 3.97 6.56 -14.08
CA ARG A 180 3.10 6.94 -12.98
C ARG A 180 3.53 6.26 -11.68
N LEU A 181 3.92 4.99 -11.75
CA LEU A 181 4.44 4.24 -10.62
C LEU A 181 5.78 4.80 -10.13
N SER A 182 6.68 5.10 -11.07
CA SER A 182 7.96 5.76 -10.81
C SER A 182 7.75 7.09 -10.09
N PHE A 183 6.88 7.95 -10.65
CA PHE A 183 6.54 9.23 -10.03
C PHE A 183 5.99 9.05 -8.61
N LEU A 184 5.07 8.09 -8.42
CA LEU A 184 4.47 7.82 -7.10
C LEU A 184 5.54 7.44 -6.07
N ILE A 185 6.38 6.45 -6.37
CA ILE A 185 7.44 5.99 -5.46
C ILE A 185 8.39 7.14 -5.17
N ARG A 186 8.84 7.87 -6.20
CA ARG A 186 9.78 8.99 -6.04
C ARG A 186 9.19 10.14 -5.25
N SER A 187 7.88 10.36 -5.34
CA SER A 187 7.20 11.41 -4.60
C SER A 187 7.12 11.12 -3.10
N ILE A 188 6.89 9.86 -2.72
CA ILE A 188 6.77 9.45 -1.32
C ILE A 188 8.12 9.47 -0.61
N TYR A 189 9.18 9.05 -1.31
CA TYR A 189 10.53 8.99 -0.75
C TYR A 189 11.38 10.23 -1.09
N ASP A 190 10.78 11.35 -1.52
CA ASP A 190 11.46 12.62 -1.84
C ASP A 190 12.72 12.45 -2.73
N THR A 191 12.57 11.73 -3.84
CA THR A 191 13.62 11.51 -4.85
C THR A 191 13.24 12.05 -6.23
N LEU A 192 12.27 12.97 -6.26
CA LEU A 192 11.93 13.74 -7.44
C LEU A 192 12.91 14.92 -7.63
N PRO A 193 13.17 15.34 -8.88
CA PRO A 193 14.02 16.49 -9.17
C PRO A 193 13.29 17.78 -8.82
N CYS A 194 13.26 18.15 -7.53
CA CYS A 194 12.87 19.48 -7.08
C CYS A 194 14.12 20.34 -6.85
N PRO A 195 14.03 21.68 -6.88
CA PRO A 195 15.17 22.56 -6.68
C PRO A 195 15.99 22.23 -5.43
N ARG A 196 15.33 21.92 -4.31
CA ARG A 196 16.00 21.48 -3.07
C ARG A 196 16.78 20.16 -3.21
N ASN A 197 16.29 19.22 -4.02
CA ASN A 197 16.98 17.95 -4.25
C ASN A 197 18.10 18.11 -5.27
N LEU A 198 17.90 18.91 -6.31
CA LEU A 198 18.90 19.21 -7.32
C LEU A 198 20.07 20.00 -6.73
N HIS A 199 19.80 20.97 -5.85
CA HIS A 199 20.83 21.64 -5.06
C HIS A 199 21.63 20.65 -4.22
N GLN A 200 20.98 19.68 -3.56
CA GLN A 200 21.70 18.67 -2.78
C GLN A 200 22.55 17.73 -3.65
N TRP A 201 22.05 17.33 -4.83
CA TRP A 201 22.73 16.34 -5.67
C TRP A 201 23.85 16.94 -6.51
N PHE A 202 23.70 18.19 -6.94
CA PHE A 202 24.60 18.83 -7.93
C PHE A 202 25.15 20.19 -7.48
N GLY A 203 24.67 20.76 -6.37
CA GLY A 203 25.06 22.10 -5.93
C GLY A 203 24.38 23.25 -6.69
N ASN A 204 23.45 22.94 -7.60
CA ASN A 204 22.77 23.97 -8.39
C ASN A 204 21.87 24.85 -7.52
N GLU A 205 21.94 26.18 -7.68
CA GLU A 205 20.98 27.10 -7.07
C GLU A 205 19.74 27.23 -7.96
N GLU A 206 18.87 26.23 -7.88
CA GLU A 206 17.61 26.24 -8.60
C GLU A 206 16.49 26.88 -7.76
N CYS A 207 15.54 27.51 -8.45
CA CYS A 207 14.34 28.11 -7.88
C CYS A 207 13.08 27.42 -8.41
N CYS A 208 11.95 27.63 -7.72
CA CYS A 208 10.66 27.21 -8.27
C CYS A 208 10.41 27.89 -9.62
N SER A 209 10.15 27.12 -10.67
CA SER A 209 9.89 27.63 -12.03
C SER A 209 8.66 28.54 -12.16
N HIS A 210 7.77 28.53 -11.16
CA HIS A 210 6.57 29.36 -11.17
C HIS A 210 6.73 30.61 -10.31
N CYS A 211 7.10 30.46 -9.04
CA CYS A 211 7.15 31.57 -8.09
C CYS A 211 8.56 32.06 -7.73
N ASN A 212 9.60 31.52 -8.37
CA ASN A 212 11.00 31.85 -8.12
C ASN A 212 11.45 31.69 -6.66
N ALA A 213 10.72 30.94 -5.84
CA ALA A 213 11.13 30.64 -4.47
C ALA A 213 12.43 29.81 -4.46
N PRO A 214 13.48 30.24 -3.74
CA PRO A 214 14.73 29.50 -3.63
C PRO A 214 14.53 28.23 -2.79
N ASN A 215 15.34 27.19 -3.04
CA ASN A 215 15.33 25.95 -2.26
C ASN A 215 13.94 25.31 -2.10
N ALA A 216 13.11 25.44 -3.14
CA ALA A 216 11.75 24.91 -3.17
C ALA A 216 11.75 23.38 -2.97
N SER A 217 11.02 22.93 -1.94
CA SER A 217 10.84 21.52 -1.63
C SER A 217 9.85 20.84 -2.57
N LEU A 218 9.80 19.51 -2.53
CA LEU A 218 8.76 18.77 -3.24
C LEU A 218 7.34 19.18 -2.79
N GLN A 219 7.14 19.39 -1.48
CA GLN A 219 5.87 19.88 -0.93
C GLN A 219 5.49 21.26 -1.48
N HIS A 220 6.47 22.16 -1.62
CA HIS A 220 6.23 23.46 -2.24
C HIS A 220 5.71 23.29 -3.67
N ILE A 221 6.34 22.43 -4.48
CA ILE A 221 5.92 22.21 -5.87
C ILE A 221 4.54 21.54 -5.93
N SER A 222 4.31 20.53 -5.10
CA SER A 222 3.11 19.68 -5.18
C SER A 222 1.85 20.29 -4.57
N SER A 223 1.97 21.17 -3.56
CA SER A 223 0.81 21.78 -2.90
C SER A 223 1.03 23.17 -2.30
N GLY A 224 2.28 23.64 -2.18
CA GLY A 224 2.61 24.87 -1.45
C GLY A 224 2.87 26.12 -2.29
N CYS A 225 2.90 26.04 -3.62
CA CYS A 225 3.28 27.17 -4.46
C CYS A 225 2.09 28.12 -4.66
N LYS A 226 2.25 29.38 -4.20
CA LYS A 226 1.21 30.42 -4.24
C LYS A 226 0.68 30.70 -5.65
N ILE A 227 1.58 30.75 -6.65
CA ILE A 227 1.21 31.02 -8.04
C ILE A 227 0.46 29.84 -8.67
N VAL A 228 0.91 28.61 -8.38
CA VAL A 228 0.23 27.39 -8.87
C VAL A 228 -1.15 27.24 -8.23
N LEU A 229 -1.28 27.62 -6.96
CA LEU A 229 -2.54 27.66 -6.23
C LEU A 229 -3.50 28.70 -6.83
N SER A 230 -3.06 29.94 -7.06
CA SER A 230 -3.91 31.00 -7.63
C SER A 230 -4.34 30.68 -9.07
N GLN A 231 -3.51 29.99 -9.84
CA GLN A 231 -3.85 29.48 -11.17
C GLN A 231 -4.79 28.25 -11.13
N GLY A 232 -5.15 27.73 -9.96
CA GLY A 232 -6.06 26.59 -9.82
C GLY A 232 -5.49 25.25 -10.28
N ARG A 233 -4.18 25.13 -10.56
CA ARG A 233 -3.58 23.92 -11.14
C ARG A 233 -3.69 22.70 -10.22
N TYR A 234 -3.65 22.90 -8.89
CA TYR A 234 -3.82 21.81 -7.93
C TYR A 234 -5.22 21.20 -7.97
N ARG A 235 -6.24 22.00 -8.29
CA ARG A 235 -7.62 21.53 -8.42
C ARG A 235 -7.89 20.87 -9.76
N TRP A 236 -7.07 21.10 -10.79
CA TRP A 236 -7.33 20.63 -12.15
C TRP A 236 -7.74 19.15 -12.22
N ARG A 237 -6.99 18.22 -11.60
CA ARG A 237 -7.33 16.79 -11.64
C ARG A 237 -8.65 16.49 -10.92
N HIS A 238 -8.87 17.12 -9.77
CA HIS A 238 -10.11 17.00 -9.01
C HIS A 238 -11.29 17.51 -9.84
N ASP A 239 -11.14 18.67 -10.46
CA ASP A 239 -12.15 19.32 -11.28
C ASP A 239 -12.48 18.49 -12.53
N GLN A 240 -11.50 17.83 -13.16
CA GLN A 240 -11.76 16.89 -14.26
C GLN A 240 -12.61 15.69 -13.82
N VAL A 241 -12.35 15.14 -12.63
CA VAL A 241 -13.14 14.03 -12.09
C VAL A 241 -14.55 14.50 -11.74
N LEU A 242 -14.68 15.65 -11.07
CA LEU A 242 -15.98 16.24 -10.76
C LEU A 242 -16.80 16.51 -12.02
N ARG A 243 -16.18 17.03 -13.09
CA ARG A 243 -16.85 17.20 -14.39
C ARG A 243 -17.38 15.87 -14.92
N LYS A 244 -16.56 14.81 -14.91
CA LYS A 244 -17.01 13.53 -15.45
C LYS A 244 -18.14 12.90 -14.62
N LEU A 245 -18.06 13.02 -13.30
CA LEU A 245 -19.14 12.59 -12.41
C LEU A 245 -20.42 13.40 -12.65
N ALA A 246 -20.30 14.71 -12.79
CA ALA A 246 -21.41 15.59 -13.11
C ALA A 246 -22.09 15.23 -14.43
N GLU A 247 -21.30 14.95 -15.49
CA GLU A 247 -21.82 14.48 -16.77
C GLU A 247 -22.63 13.20 -16.62
N VAL A 248 -22.09 12.19 -15.93
CA VAL A 248 -22.77 10.90 -15.72
C VAL A 248 -24.06 11.09 -14.91
N LEU A 249 -24.00 11.87 -13.83
CA LEU A 249 -25.17 12.15 -12.98
C LEU A 249 -26.25 12.92 -13.74
N GLU A 250 -25.88 13.87 -14.59
CA GLU A 250 -26.82 14.64 -15.39
C GLU A 250 -27.51 13.77 -16.46
N VAL A 251 -26.78 12.83 -17.07
CA VAL A 251 -27.37 11.81 -17.96
C VAL A 251 -28.38 10.96 -17.20
N CYS A 252 -28.02 10.44 -16.02
CA CYS A 252 -28.92 9.66 -15.19
C CYS A 252 -30.17 10.47 -14.77
N ARG A 253 -30.00 11.75 -14.40
CA ARG A 253 -31.10 12.63 -14.00
C ARG A 253 -32.09 12.90 -15.13
N LYS A 254 -31.59 13.14 -16.35
CA LYS A 254 -32.44 13.36 -17.54
C LYS A 254 -33.15 12.08 -17.97
N GLY A 255 -32.46 10.94 -17.93
CA GLY A 255 -33.06 9.63 -18.27
C GLY A 255 -34.17 9.21 -17.30
N ASN A 256 -34.12 9.66 -16.04
CA ASN A 256 -35.14 9.36 -15.04
C ASN A 256 -36.44 10.18 -15.19
N LYS A 257 -36.52 11.09 -16.18
CA LYS A 257 -37.73 11.84 -16.54
C LYS A 257 -38.60 11.13 -17.57
N GLU A 258 -38.18 9.98 -18.12
CA GLU A 258 -39.07 9.17 -18.94
C GLU A 258 -40.22 8.64 -18.07
N PRO A 259 -41.49 8.85 -18.47
CA PRO A 259 -42.63 8.39 -17.69
C PRO A 259 -42.54 6.87 -17.53
N PRO A 260 -42.96 6.30 -16.38
CA PRO A 260 -43.14 4.86 -16.29
C PRO A 260 -44.00 4.42 -17.48
N SER A 261 -43.52 3.43 -18.23
CA SER A 261 -44.28 2.81 -19.32
C SER A 261 -45.71 2.53 -18.81
N ALA A 262 -46.69 2.96 -19.60
CA ALA A 262 -48.10 2.91 -19.23
C ALA A 262 -48.50 1.53 -18.70
N GLU A 263 -49.14 1.56 -17.53
CA GLU A 263 -50.01 0.55 -16.92
C GLU A 263 -49.43 -0.86 -16.75
N ASP A 264 -49.16 -1.24 -15.49
CA ASP A 264 -49.10 -2.64 -15.09
C ASP A 264 -50.42 -3.31 -15.50
N HIS A 265 -50.40 -4.09 -16.58
CA HIS A 265 -51.55 -4.88 -16.99
C HIS A 265 -51.85 -5.88 -15.86
N THR A 266 -52.91 -5.64 -15.10
CA THR A 266 -53.33 -6.56 -14.05
C THR A 266 -53.65 -7.91 -14.67
N SER A 267 -52.79 -8.90 -14.45
CA SER A 267 -53.06 -10.28 -14.86
C SER A 267 -54.10 -10.89 -13.92
N PHE A 268 -55.32 -11.09 -14.39
CA PHE A 268 -56.33 -11.84 -13.66
C PHE A 268 -55.91 -13.31 -13.58
N VAL A 269 -55.99 -13.89 -12.38
CA VAL A 269 -55.72 -15.31 -12.13
C VAL A 269 -57.03 -15.95 -11.70
N SER A 270 -57.39 -17.07 -12.31
CA SER A 270 -58.59 -17.84 -11.95
C SER A 270 -58.49 -18.41 -10.54
N GLU A 271 -59.64 -18.61 -9.89
CA GLU A 271 -59.73 -19.19 -8.55
C GLU A 271 -58.99 -20.55 -8.48
N GLY A 272 -58.02 -20.66 -7.56
CA GLY A 272 -57.14 -21.83 -7.41
C GLY A 272 -55.81 -21.82 -8.18
N GLY A 273 -55.52 -20.81 -9.00
CA GLY A 273 -54.25 -20.69 -9.73
C GLY A 273 -53.08 -20.13 -8.89
N VAL A 274 -51.90 -20.76 -8.96
CA VAL A 274 -50.69 -20.27 -8.28
C VAL A 274 -49.99 -19.19 -9.11
N ARG A 275 -49.85 -17.97 -8.57
CA ARG A 275 -49.02 -16.91 -9.16
C ARG A 275 -47.55 -17.33 -9.14
N ARG A 276 -46.90 -17.44 -10.31
CA ARG A 276 -45.43 -17.48 -10.38
C ARG A 276 -44.90 -16.08 -10.12
N ASN A 277 -44.35 -15.88 -8.92
CA ASN A 277 -43.82 -14.60 -8.47
C ASN A 277 -42.42 -14.39 -9.07
N THR A 278 -42.32 -14.06 -10.36
CA THR A 278 -41.09 -13.48 -10.91
C THR A 278 -41.12 -11.99 -10.60
N ARG A 279 -40.72 -11.60 -9.38
CA ARG A 279 -40.40 -10.20 -9.12
C ARG A 279 -39.26 -9.82 -10.07
N PRO A 280 -39.44 -8.83 -10.97
CA PRO A 280 -38.31 -8.24 -11.66
C PRO A 280 -37.36 -7.73 -10.57
N THR A 281 -36.07 -8.00 -10.70
CA THR A 281 -35.09 -7.32 -9.86
C THR A 281 -35.16 -5.85 -10.25
N GLU A 282 -35.79 -5.02 -9.42
CA GLU A 282 -35.80 -3.57 -9.62
C GLU A 282 -34.34 -3.12 -9.69
N THR A 283 -33.94 -2.60 -10.85
CA THR A 283 -32.66 -1.90 -10.98
C THR A 283 -32.74 -0.70 -10.06
N ALA A 284 -31.84 -0.64 -9.07
CA ALA A 284 -31.77 0.48 -8.13
C ALA A 284 -31.65 1.79 -8.92
N ARG A 285 -32.73 2.59 -8.95
CA ARG A 285 -32.74 3.90 -9.58
C ARG A 285 -32.03 4.87 -8.64
N LEU A 286 -31.01 5.57 -9.16
CA LEU A 286 -30.23 6.56 -8.38
C LEU A 286 -31.07 7.77 -7.95
N PHE A 287 -32.16 8.07 -8.66
CA PHE A 287 -33.04 9.19 -8.39
C PHE A 287 -34.48 8.71 -8.24
N SER A 288 -35.23 9.30 -7.31
CA SER A 288 -36.69 9.12 -7.21
C SER A 288 -37.39 9.84 -8.39
N PRO A 289 -38.39 9.22 -9.04
CA PRO A 289 -39.12 9.83 -10.16
C PRO A 289 -40.01 11.00 -9.72
N ASP A 290 -40.45 11.00 -8.46
CA ASP A 290 -41.46 11.93 -7.95
C ASP A 290 -40.88 13.25 -7.42
N GLN A 291 -39.54 13.42 -7.50
CA GLN A 291 -38.85 14.58 -6.95
C GLN A 291 -38.00 15.28 -8.01
N GLU A 292 -38.13 16.61 -8.10
CA GLU A 292 -37.28 17.42 -8.97
C GLU A 292 -35.88 17.54 -8.38
N TRP A 293 -34.93 16.82 -8.99
CA TRP A 293 -33.52 16.91 -8.66
C TRP A 293 -32.83 18.03 -9.44
N ASN A 294 -32.10 18.89 -8.73
CA ASN A 294 -31.27 19.95 -9.31
C ASN A 294 -29.79 19.57 -9.19
N MET A 295 -29.07 19.53 -10.32
CA MET A 295 -27.64 19.23 -10.35
C MET A 295 -26.83 20.49 -10.01
N ARG A 296 -25.93 20.37 -9.01
CA ARG A 296 -24.96 21.41 -8.62
C ARG A 296 -23.60 20.76 -8.45
N VAL A 297 -22.56 21.42 -8.95
CA VAL A 297 -21.19 20.91 -8.88
C VAL A 297 -20.28 22.06 -8.47
N ASP A 298 -19.41 21.79 -7.50
CA ASP A 298 -18.44 22.76 -7.00
C ASP A 298 -17.24 22.88 -7.96
N LEU A 299 -17.50 23.49 -9.12
CA LEU A 299 -16.50 23.87 -10.10
C LEU A 299 -16.51 25.40 -10.20
N THR A 300 -15.38 26.03 -9.89
CA THR A 300 -15.21 27.45 -10.22
C THR A 300 -15.32 27.58 -11.74
N VAL A 301 -16.32 28.33 -12.22
CA VAL A 301 -16.53 28.65 -13.64
C VAL A 301 -15.37 29.54 -14.12
N LEU A 302 -14.21 28.92 -14.39
CA LEU A 302 -13.13 29.58 -15.10
C LEU A 302 -13.29 29.22 -16.58
N ASN A 303 -13.91 30.15 -17.30
CA ASN A 303 -13.94 30.31 -18.75
C ASN A 303 -13.29 29.18 -19.54
N LEU A 304 -14.13 28.26 -20.04
CA LEU A 304 -13.81 27.41 -21.17
C LEU A 304 -13.78 28.29 -22.42
N ASN A 305 -12.66 28.99 -22.64
CA ASN A 305 -12.27 29.42 -23.98
C ASN A 305 -11.11 28.52 -24.39
N TYR A 306 -11.45 27.45 -25.12
CA TYR A 306 -10.53 26.84 -26.09
C TYR A 306 -10.71 27.55 -27.42
#